data_AF-X0UZ12-F1
#
_entry.id   AF-X0UZ12-F1
#
_cell.length_a   1.000
_cell.length_b   1.000
_cell.length_c   1.000
_cell.angle_alpha   90.00
_cell.angle_beta   90.00
_cell.angle_gamma   90.00
#
_symmetry.space_group_name_H-M   'P 1'
#
loop_
_entity.id
_entity.type
_entity.pdbx_description
1 polymer ?
#
loop_
_entity_poly.entity_id
_entity_poly.type
_entity_poly.pdbx_seq_one_letter_code
_entity_poly.pdbx_strand_id
1 'polypeptide(L)' 'MSIYEFENKKPSIGKGTFIFESADVIGDVVIGENCYIGPGARIRGDYGSIRIGDNTAVEENVVIHARPDDITNIGTYVT' A
#
# COMPACT_ATOMS: atom_id res chain seq x y z
N MET A 1 13.58 -2.14 3.15
CA MET A 1 12.33 -1.76 2.43
C MET A 1 11.92 -2.94 1.58
N SER A 2 10.71 -3.43 1.77
CA SER A 2 10.26 -4.69 1.22
C SER A 2 9.13 -4.48 0.20
N ILE A 3 9.48 -3.86 -0.94
CA ILE A 3 8.58 -3.73 -2.08
C ILE A 3 8.74 -4.99 -2.95
N TYR A 4 7.71 -5.82 -3.00
CA TYR A 4 7.75 -7.09 -3.70
C TYR A 4 6.82 -7.09 -4.92
N GLU A 5 7.39 -7.50 -6.05
CA GLU A 5 6.62 -7.85 -7.23
C GLU A 5 6.00 -9.24 -7.05
N PHE A 6 4.74 -9.39 -7.44
CA PHE A 6 4.01 -10.66 -7.39
C PHE A 6 3.23 -10.84 -8.70
N GLU A 7 3.39 -11.99 -9.37
CA GLU A 7 2.74 -12.30 -10.64
C GLU A 7 2.85 -11.18 -11.71
N ASN A 8 4.05 -10.59 -11.84
CA ASN A 8 4.34 -9.44 -12.73
C ASN A 8 3.63 -8.12 -12.36
N LYS A 9 3.05 -8.03 -11.17
CA LYS A 9 2.47 -6.80 -10.62
C LYS A 9 3.42 -6.21 -9.60
N LYS A 10 3.91 -5.02 -9.89
CA LYS A 10 4.81 -4.26 -9.04
C LYS A 10 4.06 -3.09 -8.40
N PRO A 11 4.24 -2.83 -7.09
CA PRO A 11 3.66 -1.67 -6.46
C PRO A 11 4.09 -0.36 -7.13
N SER A 12 3.15 0.57 -7.28
CA SER A 12 3.40 1.93 -7.77
C SER A 12 3.30 2.92 -6.63
N ILE A 13 4.36 3.68 -6.41
CA ILE A 13 4.50 4.58 -5.25
C ILE A 13 4.62 6.02 -5.74
N GLY A 14 3.70 6.88 -5.28
CA GLY A 14 3.70 8.30 -5.58
C GLY A 14 4.90 9.04 -4.99
N LYS A 15 5.21 10.21 -5.58
CA LYS A 15 6.31 11.05 -5.13
C LYS A 15 6.06 11.56 -3.70
N GLY A 16 7.14 11.68 -2.92
CA GLY A 16 7.06 12.20 -1.56
C GLY A 16 6.49 11.21 -0.53
N THR A 17 6.05 10.03 -0.96
CA THR A 17 5.57 8.98 -0.07
C THR A 17 6.72 8.35 0.70
N PHE A 18 6.56 8.27 2.01
CA PHE A 18 7.51 7.64 2.92
C PHE A 18 7.02 6.26 3.34
N ILE A 19 7.88 5.25 3.23
CA ILE A 19 7.58 3.88 3.60
C ILE A 19 8.70 3.40 4.50
N PHE A 20 8.35 3.00 5.72
CA PHE A 20 9.32 2.43 6.65
C PHE A 20 9.94 1.15 6.10
N GLU A 21 11.21 0.94 6.42
CA GLU A 21 11.95 -0.24 5.95
C GLU A 21 11.30 -1.56 6.36
N SER A 22 10.67 -1.60 7.54
CA SER A 22 9.96 -2.75 8.08
C SER A 22 8.53 -2.95 7.54
N ALA A 23 8.08 -2.10 6.61
CA ALA A 23 6.77 -2.22 5.99
C ALA A 23 6.78 -3.09 4.72
N ASP A 24 5.70 -3.85 4.60
CA ASP A 24 5.28 -4.79 3.57
C ASP A 24 4.48 -4.17 2.43
N VAL A 25 4.98 -4.04 1.20
CA VAL A 25 4.13 -3.67 0.05
C VAL A 25 4.29 -4.68 -1.09
N ILE A 26 3.22 -5.43 -1.37
CA ILE A 26 3.28 -6.62 -2.23
C ILE A 26 2.23 -6.55 -3.34
N GLY A 27 2.65 -6.76 -4.59
CA GLY A 27 1.76 -7.00 -5.72
C GLY A 27 1.05 -5.76 -6.27
N ASP A 28 -0.25 -5.89 -6.53
CA ASP A 28 -1.12 -4.89 -7.15
C ASP A 28 -1.53 -3.76 -6.19
N VAL A 29 -0.55 -2.95 -5.80
CA VAL A 29 -0.73 -1.84 -4.87
C VAL A 29 -0.38 -0.53 -5.56
N VAL A 30 -1.28 0.45 -5.46
CA VAL A 30 -0.99 1.85 -5.84
C VAL A 30 -1.12 2.71 -4.60
N ILE A 31 -0.05 3.44 -4.29
CA ILE A 31 -0.01 4.41 -3.20
C ILE A 31 0.17 5.80 -3.83
N GLY A 32 -0.71 6.73 -3.46
CA GLY A 32 -0.68 8.12 -3.89
C GLY A 32 0.56 8.88 -3.44
N GLU A 33 0.56 10.18 -3.70
CA GLU A 33 1.64 11.11 -3.31
C GLU A 33 1.58 11.47 -1.82
N ASN A 34 2.73 11.82 -1.24
CA ASN A 34 2.87 12.31 0.13
C ASN A 34 2.19 11.43 1.18
N CYS A 35 2.16 10.12 0.97
CA CYS A 35 1.61 9.17 1.93
C CYS A 35 2.65 8.78 2.98
N TYR A 36 2.17 8.28 4.12
CA TYR A 36 2.99 7.72 5.18
C TYR A 36 2.62 6.26 5.39
N ILE A 37 3.58 5.34 5.25
CA ILE A 37 3.39 3.92 5.55
C ILE A 37 4.27 3.55 6.74
N GLY A 38 3.63 3.38 7.90
CA GLY A 38 4.25 3.18 9.20
C GLY A 38 4.98 1.84 9.34
N PRO A 39 5.86 1.73 10.34
CA PRO A 39 6.61 0.50 10.58
C PRO A 39 5.69 -0.70 10.85
N GLY A 40 6.05 -1.84 10.25
CA GLY A 40 5.32 -3.10 10.42
C GLY A 40 4.01 -3.19 9.64
N ALA A 41 3.58 -2.14 8.92
CA ALA A 41 2.39 -2.19 8.08
C ALA A 41 2.53 -3.23 6.96
N ARG A 42 1.44 -3.92 6.61
CA ARG A 42 1.40 -4.95 5.56
C ARG A 42 0.29 -4.65 4.56
N ILE A 43 0.66 -4.28 3.34
CA ILE A 43 -0.25 -3.91 2.25
C ILE A 43 -0.07 -4.91 1.14
N ARG A 44 -1.05 -5.80 0.96
CA ARG A 44 -0.91 -6.97 0.08
C ARG A 44 -2.03 -6.99 -0.96
N GLY A 45 -1.65 -6.75 -2.21
CA GLY A 45 -2.52 -6.83 -3.39
C GLY A 45 -2.19 -8.07 -4.24
N ASP A 46 -2.29 -9.26 -3.66
CA ASP A 46 -1.99 -10.52 -4.36
C ASP A 46 -3.24 -11.22 -4.90
N TYR A 47 -4.33 -11.28 -4.13
CA TYR A 47 -5.63 -11.79 -4.58
C TYR A 47 -6.49 -10.72 -5.27
N GLY A 48 -6.39 -9.48 -4.81
CA GLY A 48 -7.09 -8.32 -5.35
C GLY A 48 -6.18 -7.12 -5.40
N SER A 49 -6.73 -5.93 -5.57
CA SER A 49 -5.95 -4.70 -5.74
C SER A 49 -6.12 -3.73 -4.57
N ILE A 50 -5.07 -3.02 -4.21
CA ILE A 50 -5.12 -1.97 -3.18
C ILE A 50 -4.86 -0.61 -3.83
N ARG A 51 -5.70 0.38 -3.51
CA ARG A 51 -5.56 1.77 -3.96
C ARG A 51 -5.62 2.69 -2.75
N ILE A 52 -4.56 3.47 -2.54
CA ILE A 52 -4.45 4.44 -1.45
C ILE A 52 -4.30 5.82 -2.07
N GLY A 53 -5.20 6.75 -1.74
CA GLY A 53 -5.18 8.13 -2.22
C GLY A 53 -4.10 8.98 -1.58
N ASP A 54 -3.86 10.17 -2.15
CA ASP A 54 -2.79 11.07 -1.71
C ASP A 54 -2.96 11.56 -0.26
N ASN A 55 -1.86 11.96 0.37
CA ASN A 55 -1.85 12.54 1.71
C ASN A 55 -2.51 11.63 2.77
N THR A 56 -2.42 10.32 2.60
CA THR A 56 -2.99 9.32 3.51
C THR A 56 -1.90 8.66 4.35
N ALA A 57 -2.23 8.39 5.61
CA ALA A 57 -1.38 7.66 6.53
C ALA A 57 -1.93 6.24 6.74
N VAL A 58 -1.05 5.24 6.60
CA VAL A 58 -1.26 3.87 7.06
C VAL A 58 -0.36 3.71 8.26
N GLU A 59 -0.94 3.72 9.45
CA GLU A 59 -0.19 3.70 10.71
C GLU A 59 0.44 2.33 11.02
N GLU A 60 1.09 2.23 12.17
CA GLU A 60 1.89 1.07 12.55
C GLU A 60 1.08 -0.23 12.60
N ASN A 61 1.70 -1.30 12.08
CA ASN A 61 1.15 -2.66 12.12
C ASN A 61 -0.23 -2.83 11.46
N VAL A 62 -0.71 -1.85 10.70
CA VAL A 62 -1.96 -1.97 9.94
C VAL A 62 -1.80 -3.05 8.86
N VAL A 63 -2.85 -3.85 8.67
CA VAL A 63 -2.93 -4.84 7.58
C VAL A 63 -4.01 -4.42 6.60
N ILE A 64 -3.63 -4.27 5.34
CA ILE A 64 -4.55 -3.99 4.24
C ILE A 64 -4.50 -5.14 3.25
N HIS A 65 -5.66 -5.71 2.98
CA HIS A 65 -5.83 -6.82 2.04
C HIS A 65 -7.10 -6.62 1.22
N ALA A 66 -7.28 -7.40 0.16
CA ALA A 66 -8.46 -7.40 -0.69
C ALA A 66 -8.94 -8.82 -0.92
N ARG A 67 -10.26 -8.96 -1.12
CA ARG A 67 -10.85 -10.22 -1.61
C ARG A 67 -10.39 -10.46 -3.05
N PRO A 68 -10.43 -11.71 -3.54
CA PRO A 68 -10.16 -12.01 -4.94
C PRO A 68 -10.99 -11.12 -5.88
N ASP A 69 -10.34 -10.57 -6.90
CA ASP A 69 -10.93 -9.72 -7.94
C ASP A 69 -11.59 -8.41 -7.47
N ASP A 70 -11.44 -8.05 -6.19
CA ASP A 70 -11.96 -6.82 -5.58
C ASP A 70 -10.87 -5.76 -5.39
N ILE A 71 -11.32 -4.52 -5.16
CA ILE A 71 -10.44 -3.38 -4.87
C ILE A 71 -10.75 -2.83 -3.48
N THR A 72 -9.75 -2.85 -2.60
CA THR A 72 -9.78 -2.06 -1.36
C THR A 72 -9.31 -0.65 -1.66
N ASN A 73 -10.23 0.32 -1.56
CA ASN A 73 -9.98 1.73 -1.82
C ASN A 73 -9.92 2.52 -0.50
N ILE A 74 -8.78 3.15 -0.25
CA ILE A 74 -8.60 4.14 0.82
C ILE A 74 -8.49 5.51 0.16
N GLY A 75 -9.30 6.46 0.61
CA GLY A 75 -9.38 7.80 0.03
C GLY A 75 -8.14 8.66 0.27
N THR A 76 -8.23 9.91 -0.15
CA THR A 76 -7.26 10.98 0.11
C THR A 76 -7.51 11.58 1.49
N TYR A 77 -6.45 11.99 2.20
CA TYR A 77 -6.54 12.56 3.57
C TYR A 77 -7.18 11.61 4.59
N VAL A 78 -6.82 10.33 4.55
CA VAL A 78 -7.27 9.33 5.52
C VAL A 78 -6.14 9.01 6.51
N THR A 79 -6.52 8.65 7.73
CA THR A 79 -5.65 8.06 8.76
C THR A 79 -6.36 6.86 9.35
#